data_AF-A0A1I6SEJ4-F1
#
_entry.id   AF-A0A1I6SEJ4-F1
#
_cell.length_a   1.000
_cell.length_b   1.000
_cell.length_c   1.000
_cell.angle_alpha   90.00
_cell.angle_beta   90.00
_cell.angle_gamma   90.00
#
_symmetry.space_group_name_H-M   'P 1'
#
loop_
_entity.id
_entity.type
_entity.pdbx_description
1 polymer ?
#
loop_
_entity_poly.entity_id
_entity_poly.type
_entity_poly.pdbx_seq_one_letter_code
_entity_poly.pdbx_strand_id
1 'polypeptide(L)' 'MFGNTRNEIQNYLIKEGYDIKEFLNKNGDWYYFKVETHWSGVHTIKVKEGFFGYTKEKVSI' A
#
# COMPACT_ATOMS: atom_id res chain seq x y z
N MET A 1 -9.02 16.98 -1.67
CA MET A 1 -9.79 15.72 -1.66
C MET A 1 -8.83 14.56 -1.31
N PHE A 2 -8.54 14.33 -0.03
CA PHE A 2 -7.55 13.30 0.42
C PHE A 2 -8.15 11.89 0.59
N GLY A 3 -9.48 11.76 0.48
CA GLY A 3 -10.19 10.50 0.70
C GLY A 3 -10.11 9.49 -0.44
N ASN A 4 -9.96 9.94 -1.70
CA ASN A 4 -9.98 9.04 -2.85
C ASN A 4 -8.66 8.27 -3.02
N THR A 5 -7.51 8.95 -2.93
CA THR A 5 -6.21 8.34 -3.20
C THR A 5 -5.91 7.13 -2.33
N ARG A 6 -6.27 7.18 -1.03
CA ARG A 6 -6.10 6.02 -0.14
C ARG A 6 -6.95 4.85 -0.61
N ASN A 7 -8.21 5.10 -0.95
CA ASN A 7 -9.15 4.06 -1.35
C ASN A 7 -8.73 3.42 -2.69
N GLU A 8 -8.21 4.23 -3.62
CA GLU A 8 -7.66 3.76 -4.89
C GLU A 8 -6.42 2.90 -4.69
N ILE A 9 -5.49 3.32 -3.82
CA ILE A 9 -4.33 2.51 -3.44
C ILE A 9 -4.76 1.18 -2.80
N GLN A 10 -5.75 1.21 -1.89
CA GLN A 10 -6.27 -0.02 -1.28
C GLN A 10 -6.86 -0.96 -2.34
N ASN A 11 -7.67 -0.45 -3.26
CA ASN A 11 -8.21 -1.24 -4.36
C ASN A 11 -7.11 -1.80 -5.27
N TYR A 12 -6.07 -1.02 -5.55
CA TYR A 12 -4.90 -1.46 -6.31
C TYR A 12 -4.18 -2.63 -5.61
N LEU A 13 -3.94 -2.52 -4.30
CA LEU A 13 -3.29 -3.56 -3.51
C LEU A 13 -4.11 -4.85 -3.44
N ILE A 14 -5.43 -4.75 -3.25
CA ILE A 14 -6.34 -5.91 -3.27
C ILE A 14 -6.32 -6.59 -4.64
N LYS A 15 -6.32 -5.83 -5.74
CA LYS A 15 -6.21 -6.39 -7.11
C LYS A 15 -4.90 -7.13 -7.36
N GLU A 16 -3.82 -6.71 -6.71
CA GLU A 16 -2.54 -7.41 -6.76
C GLU A 16 -2.44 -8.63 -5.83
N GLY A 17 -3.48 -8.91 -5.05
CA GLY A 17 -3.54 -10.06 -4.15
C GLY A 17 -2.94 -9.81 -2.77
N TYR A 18 -2.78 -8.54 -2.38
CA TYR A 18 -2.45 -8.19 -1.00
C TYR A 18 -3.73 -8.13 -0.15
N ASP A 19 -3.69 -8.78 1.01
CA ASP A 19 -4.69 -8.61 2.05
C ASP A 19 -4.28 -7.45 2.96
N ILE A 20 -5.04 -6.36 2.95
CA ILE A 20 -4.70 -5.16 3.72
C ILE A 20 -5.18 -5.34 5.15
N LYS A 21 -4.23 -5.52 6.07
CA LYS A 21 -4.53 -5.65 7.51
C LYS A 21 -4.76 -4.31 8.17
N GLU A 22 -3.86 -3.36 7.89
CA GLU A 22 -3.86 -2.08 8.59
C GLU A 22 -3.21 -0.98 7.75
N PHE A 23 -3.78 0.22 7.81
CA PHE A 23 -3.12 1.42 7.33
C PHE A 23 -2.31 2.02 8.49
N LEU A 24 -0.98 2.12 8.31
CA LEU A 24 -0.07 2.56 9.37
C LEU A 24 -0.06 4.09 9.47
N ASN A 25 0.41 4.74 8.40
CA ASN A 25 0.49 6.19 8.33
C ASN A 25 0.67 6.67 6.89
N LYS A 26 0.62 7.99 6.72
CA LYS A 26 1.06 8.69 5.50
C LYS A 26 2.27 9.54 5.86
N ASN A 27 3.36 9.40 5.13
CA ASN A 27 4.55 10.23 5.25
C ASN A 27 4.85 10.91 3.90
N GLY A 28 4.59 12.21 3.79
CA GLY A 28 4.65 12.91 2.51
C GLY A 28 3.70 12.29 1.50
N ASP A 29 4.21 11.85 0.35
CA ASP A 29 3.44 11.17 -0.69
C ASP A 29 3.32 9.65 -0.50
N TRP A 30 4.04 9.09 0.48
CA TRP A 30 4.03 7.66 0.76
C TRP A 30 2.95 7.28 1.75
N TYR A 31 2.19 6.25 1.41
CA TYR A 31 1.19 5.60 2.23
C TYR A 31 1.71 4.24 2.68
N TYR A 32 1.74 4.01 3.98
CA TYR A 32 2.26 2.78 4.56
C TYR A 32 1.12 1.86 4.94
N PHE A 33 1.19 0.62 4.48
CA PHE A 33 0.20 -0.41 4.75
C PHE A 33 0.89 -1.66 5.30
N LYS A 34 0.30 -2.23 6.33
CA LYS A 34 0.57 -3.59 6.76
C LYS A 34 -0.31 -4.51 5.93
N VAL A 35 0.33 -5.36 5.14
CA VAL A 35 -0.33 -6.29 4.24
C VAL A 35 0.09 -7.72 4.53
N GLU A 36 -0.76 -8.66 4.16
CA GLU A 36 -0.45 -10.07 4.17
C GLU A 36 -0.53 -10.61 2.75
N THR A 37 0.37 -11.53 2.42
CA THR A 37 0.31 -12.29 1.19
C THR A 37 0.42 -13.77 1.53
N HIS A 38 -0.25 -14.61 0.74
CA HIS A 38 -0.28 -16.05 0.99
C HIS A 38 1.13 -16.69 1.00
N TRP A 39 2.08 -16.10 0.25
CA TRP A 39 3.43 -16.65 0.07
C TRP A 39 4.50 -16.03 0.98
N SER A 40 4.35 -14.77 1.39
CA SER A 40 5.37 -14.01 2.14
C SER A 40 4.93 -13.63 3.55
N GLY A 41 3.72 -14.03 3.96
CA GLY A 41 3.15 -13.67 5.26
C GLY A 41 2.93 -12.15 5.41
N VAL A 42 2.85 -11.71 6.66
CA VAL A 42 2.62 -10.32 7.04
C VAL A 42 3.88 -9.48 6.86
N HIS A 43 3.78 -8.41 6.10
CA HIS A 43 4.86 -7.45 5.90
C HIS A 43 4.33 -6.03 5.65
N THR A 44 5.21 -5.05 5.76
CA THR A 44 4.85 -3.65 5.50
C THR A 44 5.27 -3.25 4.09
N ILE A 45 4.39 -2.53 3.40
CA ILE A 45 4.69 -1.90 2.12
C ILE A 45 4.43 -0.40 2.21
N LYS A 46 5.17 0.38 1.43
CA LYS A 46 4.88 1.79 1.18
C LYS A 46 4.45 1.96 -0.27
N VAL A 47 3.43 2.75 -0.51
CA VAL A 47 2.88 3.02 -1.84
C VAL A 47 2.74 4.53 -2.02
N LYS A 48 3.16 5.06 -3.16
CA LYS A 48 2.88 6.43 -3.56
C LYS A 48 2.31 6.47 -4.96
N GLU A 49 1.56 7.53 -5.24
CA GLU A 49 1.18 7.86 -6.60
C GLU A 49 2.37 8.49 -7.32
N GLY A 50 2.67 7.98 -8.52
CA GLY A 50 3.70 8.47 -9.41
C GLY A 50 3.13 8.76 -10.79
N PHE A 51 3.97 9.31 -11.67
CA PHE A 51 3.55 9.78 -12.99
C PHE A 51 2.98 8.67 -13.90
N PHE A 52 3.36 7.41 -13.67
CA PHE A 52 2.89 6.25 -14.43
C PHE A 52 2.01 5.28 -13.61
N GLY A 53 1.40 5.76 -12.52
CA GLY A 53 0.56 4.93 -11.64
C GLY A 53 1.16 4.78 -10.24
N TYR A 54 0.96 3.62 -9.60
CA TYR A 54 1.40 3.42 -8.21
C TYR A 54 2.81 2.84 -8.14
N THR A 55 3.69 3.51 -7.40
CA THR A 55 4.98 2.97 -7.00
C THR A 55 4.83 2.30 -5.64
N LYS A 56 5.13 1.01 -5.55
CA LYS A 56 5.12 0.24 -4.30
C LYS A 56 6.52 -0.28 -3.97
N GLU A 57 6.85 -0.30 -2.69
CA GLU A 57 8.11 -0.86 -2.18
C GLU A 57 7.84 -1.64 -0.89
N LYS A 58 8.46 -2.82 -0.75
CA LYS A 58 8.44 -3.59 0.51
C LYS A 58 9.40 -2.95 1.50
N VAL A 59 8.90 -2.61 2.68
CA VAL A 59 9.72 -2.13 3.78
C VAL A 59 10.19 -3.38 4.53
N SER A 60 11.40 -3.85 4.21
CA SER A 60 12.07 -4.86 5.03
C SER A 60 12.61 -4.13 6.25
N ILE A 61 12.05 -4.44 7.42
CA ILE A 61 12.64 -4.09 8.72
C ILE A 61 13.60 -5.22 9.09
#